data_AF-A0AAD1BXM1-F1
#
_entry.id   AF-A0AAD1BXM1-F1
#
_cell.length_a   1.000
_cell.length_b   1.000
_cell.length_c   1.000
_cell.angle_alpha   90.00
_cell.angle_beta   90.00
_cell.angle_gamma   90.00
#
_symmetry.space_group_name_H-M   'P 1'
#
loop_
_entity.id
_entity.type
_entity.pdbx_description
1 polymer ?
#
loop_
_entity_poly.entity_id
_entity_poly.type
_entity_poly.pdbx_seq_one_letter_code
_entity_poly.pdbx_strand_id
1 'polypeptide(L)' 'MIEGTFEYRLRGRAPVILKAGESLYIPAGTPHIATNIGEGKASELATYIVRKGKPLLVLEP' A
#
# COMPACT_ATOMS: atom_id res chain seq x y z
N MET A 1 -0.55 -1.05 9.04
CA MET A 1 -1.02 0.28 9.49
C MET A 1 -0.60 0.51 10.94
N ILE A 2 0.12 1.59 11.24
CA ILE A 2 0.63 1.88 12.60
C ILE A 2 -0.32 2.80 13.35
N GLU A 3 -0.80 3.87 12.71
CA GLU A 3 -1.60 4.92 13.35
C GLU A 3 -2.53 5.57 12.31
N GLY A 4 -3.77 5.90 12.70
CA GLY A 4 -4.73 6.61 11.85
C GLY A 4 -5.67 5.69 11.07
N THR A 5 -6.27 6.20 9.99
CA THR A 5 -7.16 5.45 9.09
C THR A 5 -6.90 5.80 7.63
N PHE A 6 -6.64 4.78 6.80
CA PHE A 6 -6.48 4.94 5.36
C PHE A 6 -7.60 4.24 4.60
N GLU A 7 -8.05 4.85 3.50
CA GLU A 7 -8.71 4.11 2.43
C GLU A 7 -7.69 3.71 1.36
N TYR A 8 -7.65 2.44 1.01
CA TYR A 8 -6.90 1.89 -0.12
C TYR A 8 -7.81 1.56 -1.28
N ARG A 9 -7.43 2.01 -2.47
CA ARG A 9 -8.05 1.61 -3.73
C ARG A 9 -7.01 0.88 -4.58
N LEU A 10 -7.23 -0.42 -4.80
CA LEU A 10 -6.41 -1.26 -5.66
C LEU A 10 -7.17 -1.53 -6.96
N ARG A 11 -6.49 -1.46 -8.10
CA ARG A 11 -7.12 -1.74 -9.40
C ARG A 11 -7.85 -3.09 -9.37
N GLY A 12 -9.13 -3.08 -9.75
CA GLY A 12 -9.97 -4.28 -9.84
C GLY A 12 -10.46 -4.83 -8.50
N ARG A 13 -10.36 -4.06 -7.41
CA ARG A 13 -10.87 -4.44 -6.08
C ARG A 13 -11.78 -3.34 -5.53
N ALA A 14 -12.69 -3.72 -4.63
CA ALA A 14 -13.44 -2.75 -3.83
C ALA A 14 -12.47 -1.97 -2.90
N PRO A 15 -12.80 -0.72 -2.52
CA PRO A 15 -12.03 0.02 -1.54
C PRO A 15 -11.89 -0.74 -0.21
N VAL A 16 -10.73 -0.62 0.43
CA VAL A 16 -10.44 -1.24 1.74
C VAL A 16 -10.12 -0.14 2.73
N ILE A 17 -10.78 -0.13 3.88
CA ILE A 17 -10.41 0.75 4.99
C ILE A 17 -9.45 0.00 5.91
N LEU A 18 -8.29 0.61 6.18
CA LEU A 18 -7.30 0.11 7.12
C LEU A 18 -7.21 1.00 8.35
N LYS A 19 -7.22 0.38 9.52
CA LYS A 19 -7.04 0.98 10.85
C LYS A 19 -5.73 0.50 11.48
N ALA A 20 -5.29 1.18 12.54
CA ALA A 20 -4.12 0.79 13.31
C ALA A 20 -4.15 -0.70 13.70
N GLY A 21 -3.04 -1.41 13.47
CA GLY A 21 -2.91 -2.86 13.70
C GLY A 21 -3.27 -3.74 12.50
N GLU A 22 -3.97 -3.22 11.49
CA GLU A 22 -4.33 -3.99 10.30
C GLU A 22 -3.23 -3.96 9.23
N SER A 23 -3.27 -4.93 8.31
CA SER A 23 -2.34 -5.03 7.19
C SER A 23 -3.07 -5.34 5.88
N LEU A 24 -2.43 -4.96 4.77
CA LEU A 24 -2.91 -5.21 3.42
C LEU A 24 -1.75 -5.74 2.57
N TYR A 25 -2.03 -6.77 1.77
CA TYR A 25 -1.09 -7.24 0.75
C TYR A 25 -1.43 -6.65 -0.62
N ILE A 26 -0.44 -5.96 -1.21
CA ILE A 26 -0.51 -5.39 -2.56
C ILE A 26 0.37 -6.25 -3.48
N PRO A 27 -0.20 -6.98 -4.46
CA PRO A 27 0.61 -7.75 -5.40
C PRO A 27 1.51 -6.84 -6.25
N ALA A 28 2.70 -7.33 -6.61
CA ALA A 28 3.66 -6.59 -7.43
C ALA A 28 3.00 -6.09 -8.74
N GLY A 29 3.23 -4.83 -9.08
CA GLY A 29 2.67 -4.20 -10.28
C GLY A 29 1.20 -3.79 -10.17
N THR A 30 0.55 -3.95 -9.02
CA THR A 30 -0.84 -3.48 -8.82
C THR A 30 -0.88 -1.97 -8.59
N PRO A 31 -1.51 -1.17 -9.49
CA PRO A 31 -1.71 0.25 -9.23
C PRO A 31 -2.62 0.46 -8.02
N HIS A 32 -2.24 1.37 -7.13
CA HIS A 32 -2.97 1.64 -5.91
C HIS A 32 -2.86 3.10 -5.47
N ILE A 33 -3.86 3.55 -4.72
CA ILE A 33 -3.91 4.86 -4.06
C ILE A 33 -4.22 4.61 -2.58
N ALA A 34 -3.47 5.26 -1.70
CA ALA A 34 -3.74 5.34 -0.27
C ALA A 34 -4.16 6.78 0.07
N THR A 35 -5.32 6.95 0.72
CA THR A 35 -5.83 8.26 1.11
C THR A 35 -6.09 8.29 2.61
N ASN A 36 -5.43 9.21 3.32
CA ASN A 36 -5.74 9.43 4.73
C ASN A 36 -7.13 10.06 4.80
N ILE A 37 -8.08 9.32 5.36
CA ILE A 37 -9.48 9.77 5.51
C ILE A 37 -9.81 10.16 6.96
N GLY A 38 -8.84 10.07 7.88
CA GLY A 38 -8.98 10.53 9.25
C GLY A 38 -8.69 12.03 9.38
N GLU A 39 -9.05 12.59 10.54
CA GLU A 39 -8.88 14.02 10.84
C GLU A 39 -7.44 14.40 11.24
N GLY A 40 -6.60 13.40 11.52
CA GLY A 40 -5.24 13.58 12.06
C GLY A 40 -4.16 12.94 11.21
N LYS A 41 -2.94 12.92 11.76
CA LYS A 41 -1.80 12.22 11.14
C LYS A 41 -2.11 10.72 11.04
N ALA A 42 -1.73 10.14 9.91
CA ALA A 42 -1.72 8.69 9.71
C ALA A 42 -0.29 8.23 9.39
N SER A 43 0.08 7.05 9.89
CA SER A 43 1.42 6.47 9.75
C SER A 43 1.32 5.00 9.30
N GLU A 44 2.05 4.65 8.25
CA GLU A 44 2.15 3.29 7.72
C GLU A 44 3.62 2.82 7.66
N LEU A 45 3.84 1.52 7.89
CA LEU A 45 5.08 0.82 7.52
C LEU A 45 4.79 -0.10 6.33
N ALA A 46 5.42 0.19 5.19
CA ALA A 46 5.37 -0.65 4.00
C ALA A 46 6.65 -1.47 3.88
N THR A 47 6.49 -2.78 3.63
CA THR A 47 7.60 -3.70 3.39
C THR A 47 7.56 -4.22 1.96
N TYR A 48 8.67 -4.12 1.25
CA TYR A 48 8.79 -4.62 -0.13
C TYR A 48 9.68 -5.86 -0.17
N ILE A 49 9.21 -6.89 -0.87
CA ILE A 49 9.97 -8.12 -1.11
C ILE A 49 10.62 -8.03 -2.49
N VAL A 50 11.95 -7.98 -2.52
CA VAL A 50 12.75 -7.99 -3.76
C VAL A 50 13.24 -9.40 -4.07
N ARG A 51 13.19 -9.79 -5.35
CA ARG A 51 13.63 -11.13 -5.78
C ARG A 51 15.14 -11.14 -6.01
N LYS A 52 15.84 -12.09 -5.37
CA LYS A 52 17.26 -12.35 -5.60
C LYS A 52 17.52 -12.65 -7.08
N GLY A 53 18.61 -12.12 -7.63
CA GLY A 53 19.02 -12.35 -9.02
C GLY A 53 18.13 -11.68 -10.08
N LYS A 54 17.24 -10.76 -9.69
CA LYS A 54 16.43 -9.97 -10.62
C LYS A 54 16.75 -8.48 -10.48
N PRO A 55 16.63 -7.68 -11.57
CA PRO A 55 16.74 -6.23 -11.49
C PRO A 55 15.74 -5.66 -10.47
N LEU A 56 16.17 -4.65 -9.71
CA LEU A 56 15.31 -3.94 -8.76
C LEU A 56 14.28 -3.06 -9.47
N LEU A 57 14.69 -2.44 -10.58
CA LEU A 57 13.89 -1.52 -11.38
C LEU A 57 14.20 -1.76 -12.86
N VAL A 58 13.16 -1.77 -13.68
CA VAL A 58 13.27 -1.61 -15.13
C VAL A 58 12.52 -0.33 -15.46
N LEU A 59 13.24 0.66 -15.97
CA LEU A 59 12.62 1.89 -16.45
C LEU A 59 12.04 1.59 -17.84
N GLU A 60 10.71 1.63 -17.94
CA GLU A 60 10.02 1.60 -19.23
C GLU A 60 9.87 3.06 -19.73
N PRO A 61 9.96 3.29 -21.06
CA PRO A 61 9.82 4.63 -21.66
C PRO A 61 8.48 5.31 -21.35
#